data_AF-A0A535BL63-F1
#
_entry.id   AF-A0A535BL63-F1
#
_cell.length_a   1.000
_cell.length_b   1.000
_cell.length_c   1.000
_cell.angle_alpha   90.00
_cell.angle_beta   90.00
_cell.angle_gamma   90.00
#
_symmetry.space_group_name_H-M   'P 1'
#
loop_
_entity.id
_entity.type
_entity.pdbx_description
1 polymer ?
#
loop_
_entity_poly.entity_id
_entity_poly.type
_entity_poly.pdbx_seq_one_letter_code
_entity_poly.pdbx_strand_id
1 'polypeptide(L)'
;MSRILAVKGTEGEREVDYSSLSPKDIDKKIKAYEKQFGSFARFLRHYDCESSPVEDYLILIDWECLLEEQESRKRSKLSLVRGSRKPR
;
A
#
# COMPACT_ATOMS: atom_id res chain seq x y z
N MET A 1 -2.15 -11.30 6.17
CA MET A 1 -1.63 -10.46 7.25
C MET A 1 -2.33 -9.12 7.13
N SER A 2 -3.22 -8.77 8.04
CA SER A 2 -3.77 -7.40 8.08
C SER A 2 -2.65 -6.49 8.56
N ARG A 3 -2.09 -5.68 7.67
CA ARG A 3 -1.08 -4.70 8.05
C ARG A 3 -1.80 -3.48 8.56
N ILE A 4 -1.74 -3.32 9.86
CA ILE A 4 -2.20 -2.12 10.53
C ILE A 4 -0.95 -1.24 10.66
N LEU A 5 -0.93 -0.09 9.98
CA LEU A 5 0.11 0.91 10.22
C LEU A 5 -0.41 1.90 11.25
N ALA A 6 0.21 1.91 12.43
CA ALA A 6 0.10 3.00 13.37
C ALA A 6 1.05 4.11 12.90
N VAL A 7 0.52 5.09 12.16
CA VAL A 7 1.27 6.29 11.80
C VAL A 7 1.24 7.21 13.02
N LYS A 8 2.35 7.28 13.76
CA LYS A 8 2.51 8.20 14.89
C LYS A 8 3.00 9.56 14.39
N GLY A 9 2.06 10.42 14.03
CA GLY A 9 2.31 11.83 13.71
C GLY A 9 2.12 12.74 14.93
N THR A 10 2.53 14.01 14.80
CA THR A 10 2.33 15.07 15.81
C THR A 10 0.86 15.34 16.18
N GLU A 11 -0.09 14.81 15.41
CA GLU A 11 -1.55 14.93 15.63
C GLU A 11 -2.22 13.66 16.20
N GLY A 12 -1.45 12.63 16.58
CA GLY A 12 -1.97 11.41 17.22
C GLY A 12 -1.70 10.13 16.43
N GLU A 13 -1.87 9.00 17.11
CA GLU A 13 -1.75 7.66 16.50
C GLU A 13 -2.91 7.45 15.52
N ARG A 14 -2.62 7.45 14.22
CA ARG A 14 -3.59 7.10 13.19
C ARG A 14 -3.35 5.66 12.77
N GLU A 15 -4.22 4.78 13.24
CA GLU A 15 -4.24 3.37 12.86
C GLU A 15 -4.92 3.24 11.48
N VAL A 16 -4.16 2.82 10.46
CA VAL A 16 -4.69 2.59 9.12
C VAL A 16 -4.80 1.09 8.87
N ASP A 17 -6.03 0.59 8.81
CA ASP A 17 -6.32 -0.78 8.38
C ASP A 17 -6.53 -0.83 6.86
N TYR A 18 -5.49 -1.21 6.12
CA TYR A 18 -5.57 -1.35 4.66
C TYR A 18 -6.45 -2.51 4.21
N SER A 19 -6.73 -3.49 5.08
CA SER A 19 -7.59 -4.62 4.75
C SER A 19 -9.06 -4.20 4.64
N SER A 20 -9.48 -3.19 5.41
CA SER A 20 -10.81 -2.58 5.34
C SER A 20 -11.04 -1.72 4.09
N LEU A 21 -9.97 -1.27 3.42
CA LEU A 21 -10.09 -0.42 2.23
C LEU A 21 -10.66 -1.20 1.04
N SER A 22 -11.57 -0.58 0.29
CA SER A 22 -12.04 -1.18 -0.95
C SER A 22 -10.95 -1.18 -2.03
N PRO A 23 -10.98 -2.10 -3.01
CA PRO A 23 -10.03 -2.08 -4.12
C PRO A 23 -10.03 -0.74 -4.88
N LYS A 24 -11.18 -0.06 -4.94
CA LYS A 24 -11.30 1.26 -5.58
C LYS A 24 -10.59 2.34 -4.78
N ASP A 25 -10.64 2.27 -3.45
CA ASP A 25 -9.99 3.24 -2.58
C ASP A 25 -8.48 3.07 -2.58
N ILE A 26 -8.00 1.82 -2.64
CA ILE A 26 -6.58 1.50 -2.82
C ILE A 26 -6.06 2.11 -4.13
N ASP A 27 -6.75 1.84 -5.25
CA ASP A 27 -6.39 2.41 -6.55
C ASP A 27 -6.44 3.94 -6.55
N LYS A 28 -7.44 4.53 -5.90
CA LYS A 28 -7.59 5.98 -5.79
C LYS A 28 -6.44 6.61 -5.02
N LYS A 29 -6.02 6.02 -3.90
CA LYS A 29 -4.88 6.48 -3.11
C LYS A 29 -3.56 6.34 -3.88
N ILE A 30 -3.32 5.19 -4.50
CA ILE A 30 -2.12 4.97 -5.32
C ILE A 30 -2.05 6.03 -6.44
N LYS A 31 -3.15 6.27 -7.16
CA LYS A 31 -3.19 7.29 -8.22
C LYS A 31 -2.98 8.72 -7.69
N ALA A 32 -3.43 9.01 -6.47
CA ALA A 32 -3.19 10.31 -5.86
C ALA A 32 -1.69 10.53 -5.62
N TYR A 33 -0.99 9.52 -5.08
CA TYR A 33 0.45 9.56 -4.94
C TYR A 33 1.18 9.61 -6.28
N GLU A 34 0.74 8.83 -7.27
CA GLU A 34 1.33 8.85 -8.61
C GLU A 34 1.21 10.23 -9.27
N LYS A 35 0.08 10.91 -9.06
CA LYS A 35 -0.14 12.27 -9.58
C LYS A 35 0.76 13.30 -8.90
N GLN A 36 1.04 13.13 -7.62
CA GLN A 36 1.81 14.09 -6.84
C GLN A 36 3.33 13.89 -6.98
N PHE A 37 3.78 12.63 -7.04
CA PHE A 37 5.20 12.28 -6.94
C PHE A 37 5.74 11.52 -8.16
N GLY A 38 4.89 11.18 -9.14
CA GLY A 38 5.25 10.31 -10.26
C GLY A 38 5.19 8.84 -9.87
N SER A 39 5.85 7.94 -10.61
CA SER A 39 5.82 6.51 -10.26
C SER A 39 6.48 6.24 -8.91
N PHE A 40 6.00 5.23 -8.17
CA PHE A 40 6.63 4.76 -6.92
C PHE A 40 8.16 4.56 -7.05
N ALA A 41 8.61 3.91 -8.13
CA ALA A 41 10.03 3.69 -8.38
C ALA A 41 10.85 4.98 -8.55
N ARG A 42 10.22 6.05 -9.05
CA ARG A 42 10.84 7.37 -9.17
C ARG A 42 10.89 8.07 -7.82
N PHE A 43 9.80 8.03 -7.06
CA PHE A 43 9.76 8.53 -5.70
C PHE A 43 10.84 7.87 -4.82
N LEU A 44 10.92 6.54 -4.83
CA LEU A 44 11.93 5.79 -4.08
C LEU A 44 13.37 6.12 -4.48
N ARG A 45 13.65 6.43 -5.76
CA ARG A 45 14.98 6.85 -6.21
C ARG A 45 15.39 8.24 -5.71
N HIS A 46 14.42 9.10 -5.43
CA HIS A 46 14.64 10.45 -4.94
C HIS A 46 14.54 10.56 -3.42
N TYR A 47 13.96 9.56 -2.76
CA TYR A 47 13.88 9.48 -1.32
C TYR A 47 15.26 9.24 -0.71
N ASP A 48 15.62 10.05 0.28
CA ASP A 48 16.85 9.93 1.05
C ASP A 48 16.53 10.02 2.54
N CYS A 49 17.00 9.04 3.31
CA CYS A 49 16.67 8.91 4.73
C CYS A 49 17.21 10.07 5.58
N GLU A 50 18.31 10.70 5.16
CA GLU A 50 18.96 11.78 5.92
C GLU A 50 18.42 13.17 5.57
N SER A 51 18.03 13.38 4.31
CA SER A 51 17.63 14.70 3.81
C SER A 51 16.16 14.86 3.47
N SER A 52 15.42 13.76 3.30
CA SER A 52 13.98 13.83 3.01
C SER A 52 13.16 14.11 4.28
N PRO A 53 12.07 14.88 4.15
CA PRO A 53 11.16 15.15 5.25
C PRO A 53 10.53 13.87 5.82
N VAL A 54 10.14 13.90 7.10
CA VAL A 54 9.51 12.77 7.78
C VAL A 54 8.21 12.37 7.09
N GLU A 55 7.52 13.33 6.49
CA GLU A 55 6.32 13.12 5.69
C GLU A 55 6.57 12.19 4.50
N ASP A 56 7.73 12.29 3.84
CA ASP A 56 8.08 11.43 2.70
C ASP A 56 8.27 9.98 3.13
N TYR A 57 8.80 9.75 4.32
CA TYR A 57 8.89 8.41 4.91
C TYR A 57 7.50 7.81 5.18
N LEU A 58 6.58 8.61 5.70
CA LEU A 58 5.20 8.17 5.94
C LEU A 58 4.48 7.86 4.62
N ILE A 59 4.71 8.68 3.59
CA ILE A 59 4.19 8.45 2.24
C ILE A 59 4.77 7.17 1.66
N LEU A 60 6.07 6.94 1.80
CA LEU A 60 6.74 5.73 1.32
C LEU A 60 6.09 4.48 1.91
N ILE A 61 5.93 4.46 3.24
CA ILE A 61 5.34 3.35 3.97
C ILE A 61 3.86 3.12 3.60
N ASP A 62 3.05 4.19 3.51
CA ASP A 62 1.64 4.07 3.11
C ASP A 62 1.54 3.49 1.69
N TRP A 63 2.37 3.99 0.78
CA TRP A 63 2.35 3.58 -0.62
C TRP A 63 2.82 2.14 -0.82
N GLU A 64 3.87 1.70 -0.13
CA GLU A 64 4.30 0.30 -0.13
C GLU A 64 3.18 -0.63 0.37
N CYS A 65 2.51 -0.26 1.46
CA CYS A 65 1.41 -1.05 2.01
C CYS A 65 0.22 -1.14 1.05
N LEU A 66 -0.13 -0.04 0.37
CA LEU A 66 -1.18 -0.05 -0.65
C LEU A 66 -0.82 -0.96 -1.84
N LEU A 67 0.42 -0.90 -2.32
CA LEU A 67 0.88 -1.74 -3.44
C LEU A 67 0.88 -3.22 -3.07
N GLU A 68 1.38 -3.56 -1.88
CA GLU A 68 1.38 -4.95 -1.44
C GLU A 68 -0.03 -5.49 -1.20
N GLU A 69 -0.93 -4.69 -0.63
CA GLU A 69 -2.33 -5.08 -0.46
C GLU A 69 -3.04 -5.26 -1.81
N GLN A 70 -2.73 -4.42 -2.80
CA GLN A 70 -3.25 -4.58 -4.16
C GLN A 70 -2.77 -5.89 -4.78
N GLU A 71 -1.47 -6.21 -4.65
CA GLU A 71 -0.87 -7.44 -5.16
C GLU A 71 -1.35 -8.69 -4.41
N SER A 72 -1.50 -8.62 -3.08
CA SER A 72 -2.00 -9.71 -2.25
C SER A 72 -3.42 -10.13 -2.67
N ARG A 73 -4.28 -9.15 -2.98
CA ARG A 73 -5.64 -9.38 -3.48
C ARG A 73 -5.66 -9.95 -4.88
N LYS A 74 -4.77 -9.50 -5.77
CA LYS A 74 -4.62 -10.09 -7.13
C LYS A 74 -4.18 -11.55 -7.04
N ARG A 75 -3.17 -11.85 -6.22
CA ARG A 75 -2.68 -13.23 -6.01
C ARG A 75 -3.74 -14.13 -5.39
N SER A 76 -4.52 -13.62 -4.44
CA SER A 76 -5.63 -14.36 -3.80
C SER A 76 -6.77 -14.66 -4.78
N LYS A 77 -7.08 -13.74 -5.70
CA LYS A 77 -8.04 -14.01 -6.78
C LYS A 77 -7.53 -15.09 -7.74
N LEU A 78 -6.24 -15.10 -8.03
CA LEU A 78 -5.62 -16.10 -8.91
C LEU A 78 -5.50 -17.48 -8.24
N SER A 79 -5.30 -17.55 -6.93
CA SER A 79 -5.25 -18.82 -6.20
C SER A 79 -6.62 -19.52 -6.15
N LEU A 80 -7.71 -18.75 -6.05
CA LEU A 80 -9.08 -19.27 -6.02
C LEU A 80 -9.51 -19.92 -7.34
N VAL A 81 -8.94 -19.47 -8.47
CA VAL A 81 -9.21 -20.05 -9.80
C VAL A 81 -8.52 -21.41 -9.98
N ARG A 82 -7.46 -21.72 -9.22
CA ARG A 82 -6.62 -22.92 -9.42
C ARG A 82 -7.03 -24.13 -8.57
N GLY A 83 -8.08 -24.02 -7.75
CA GLY A 83 -8.51 -25.03 -6.78
C GLY A 83 -9.60 -26.02 -7.23
N SER A 84 -10.10 -25.94 -8.46
CA SER A 84 -11.19 -26.79 -8.96
C SER A 84 -10.69 -28.14 -9.52
N ARG A 85 -10.06 -28.99 -8.70
CA ARG A 85 -9.91 -30.42 -9.00
C ARG A 85 -10.40 -31.23 -7.81
N LYS A 86 -11.69 -31.57 -7.83
CA LYS A 86 -12.25 -32.66 -7.01
C LYS A 86 -11.64 -33.98 -7.49
N PRO A 87 -10.97 -34.78 -6.64
CA PRO A 87 -10.82 -36.20 -6.93
C PRO A 87 -12.15 -36.89 -6.64
N ARG A 88 -12.54 -37.77 -7.55
CA ARG A 88 -13.69 -38.67 -7.47
C ARG A 88 -13.32 -39.89 -6.64
#